data_AF-A0A9P9RZV7-F1
#
_entry.id   AF-A0A9P9RZV7-F1
#
_cell.length_a   1.000
_cell.length_b   1.000
_cell.length_c   1.000
_cell.angle_alpha   90.00
_cell.angle_beta   90.00
_cell.angle_gamma   90.00
#
_symmetry.space_group_name_H-M   'P 1'
#
loop_
_entity.id
_entity.type
_entity.pdbx_description
1 polymer ?
#
loop_
_entity_poly.entity_id
_entity_poly.type
_entity_poly.pdbx_seq_one_letter_code
_entity_poly.pdbx_strand_id
1 'polypeptide(L)'
;MSTPGAQQRFATGPFKLIETPAHAQNATKPYDQYVEAASVMALAHNVIIRGLNSIYLQAPHLKPSDHSSFISYCKCWAELLDEHHDMEEEVFFPAIEAKTGEVGIMEANVEQHHAFLPGLTAFKEYLATSSANPASFSGIHLNSLISSFAPDLTTHLADEIPSLLALSRFGASLPLRDMINTEGAKSPLRLSKLGGVPFFARNLDTQFEDGRWSAWPMPAVARWLIPRTVGMWNASWWQWSSCDPSGRLRPMNGLADGEQ
;
A
#
# COMPACT_ATOMS: atom_id res chain seq x y z
N MET A 1 -7.54 16.44 13.26
CA MET A 1 -6.18 16.30 13.83
C MET A 1 -6.24 15.18 14.86
N SER A 2 -5.66 14.02 14.56
CA SER A 2 -5.59 12.89 15.50
C SER A 2 -4.56 13.20 16.59
N THR A 3 -4.88 12.91 17.86
CA THR A 3 -3.95 13.07 18.99
C THR A 3 -2.72 12.16 18.81
N PRO A 4 -1.53 12.52 19.32
CA PRO A 4 -0.30 11.73 19.17
C PRO A 4 -0.45 10.25 19.61
N GLY A 5 -1.26 9.98 20.64
CA GLY A 5 -1.55 8.62 21.10
C GLY A 5 -2.41 7.78 20.14
N ALA A 6 -3.26 8.39 19.31
CA ALA A 6 -4.02 7.68 18.27
C ALA A 6 -3.13 7.23 17.09
N GLN A 7 -2.09 8.01 16.77
CA GLN A 7 -1.10 7.63 15.74
C GLN A 7 -0.24 6.43 16.16
N GLN A 8 0.06 6.30 17.45
CA GLN A 8 0.83 5.15 17.94
C GLN A 8 0.00 3.86 18.01
N ARG A 9 -1.33 3.95 18.07
CA ARG A 9 -2.21 2.79 18.22
C ARG A 9 -2.67 2.18 16.89
N PHE A 10 -2.80 3.00 15.85
CA PHE A 10 -3.26 2.58 14.53
C PHE A 10 -2.19 2.88 13.48
N ALA A 11 -2.08 2.07 12.43
CA ALA A 11 -1.09 2.22 11.36
C ALA A 11 -1.36 3.43 10.43
N THR A 12 -1.48 4.62 11.02
CA THR A 12 -1.77 5.92 10.39
C THR A 12 -0.56 6.84 10.33
N GLY A 13 0.57 6.41 10.90
CA GLY A 13 1.90 7.02 10.85
C GLY A 13 2.98 5.98 11.16
N PRO A 14 4.28 6.36 11.13
CA PRO A 14 4.79 7.70 10.92
C PRO A 14 4.73 8.20 9.47
N PHE A 15 4.59 7.29 8.49
CA PHE A 15 4.47 7.66 7.09
C PHE A 15 3.04 8.13 6.79
N LYS A 16 2.93 9.34 6.23
CA LYS A 16 1.65 10.04 6.06
C LYS A 16 0.83 9.37 4.96
N LEU A 17 -0.45 9.11 5.24
CA LEU A 17 -1.42 8.70 4.22
C LEU A 17 -1.71 9.83 3.23
N ILE A 18 -2.03 9.45 2.00
CA ILE A 18 -2.36 10.34 0.90
C ILE A 18 -3.86 10.63 0.92
N GLU A 19 -4.22 11.90 0.97
CA GLU A 19 -5.59 12.35 0.76
C GLU A 19 -5.98 12.17 -0.72
N THR A 20 -7.14 11.59 -0.99
CA THR A 20 -7.57 11.38 -2.38
C THR A 20 -7.91 12.72 -3.04
N PRO A 21 -7.61 12.91 -4.33
CA PRO A 21 -8.05 14.08 -5.09
C PRO A 21 -9.55 14.36 -4.99
N ALA A 22 -10.39 13.32 -4.99
CA ALA A 22 -11.83 13.52 -4.83
C ALA A 22 -12.17 14.14 -3.46
N HIS A 23 -11.49 13.75 -2.39
CA HIS A 23 -11.67 14.35 -1.06
C HIS A 23 -11.13 15.78 -1.01
N ALA A 24 -9.88 15.99 -1.45
CA ALA A 24 -9.24 17.30 -1.46
C ALA A 24 -10.03 18.35 -2.25
N GLN A 25 -10.69 17.95 -3.34
CA GLN A 25 -11.51 18.83 -4.18
C GLN A 25 -12.98 18.93 -3.72
N ASN A 26 -13.36 18.23 -2.65
CA ASN A 26 -14.76 18.06 -2.23
C ASN A 26 -15.69 17.63 -3.39
N ALA A 27 -15.18 16.76 -4.27
CA ALA A 27 -15.89 16.29 -5.44
C ALA A 27 -17.06 15.38 -5.06
N THR A 28 -18.10 15.37 -5.89
CA THR A 28 -19.28 14.49 -5.74
C THR A 28 -19.37 13.54 -6.94
N LYS A 29 -20.07 12.41 -6.77
CA LYS A 29 -20.22 11.42 -7.85
C LYS A 29 -21.23 11.91 -8.91
N PRO A 30 -21.05 11.57 -10.19
CA PRO A 30 -19.89 10.88 -10.75
C PRO A 30 -18.65 11.79 -10.75
N TYR A 31 -17.50 11.24 -10.40
CA TYR A 31 -16.24 11.97 -10.39
C TYR A 31 -15.75 12.21 -11.84
N ASP A 32 -14.99 13.29 -12.03
CA ASP A 32 -14.15 13.41 -13.22
C ASP A 32 -13.21 12.20 -13.33
N GLN A 33 -12.96 11.71 -14.55
CA GLN A 33 -12.22 10.46 -14.74
C GLN A 33 -10.78 10.53 -14.23
N TYR A 34 -10.12 11.70 -14.27
CA TYR A 34 -8.76 11.86 -13.79
C TYR A 34 -8.74 11.99 -12.27
N VAL A 35 -9.71 12.69 -11.71
CA VAL A 35 -9.92 12.76 -10.25
C VAL A 35 -10.18 11.36 -9.69
N GLU A 36 -11.02 10.56 -10.34
CA GLU A 36 -11.30 9.19 -9.93
C GLU A 36 -10.06 8.30 -10.05
N ALA A 37 -9.35 8.36 -11.19
CA ALA A 37 -8.16 7.55 -11.42
C ALA A 37 -7.05 7.86 -10.40
N ALA A 38 -6.71 9.14 -10.22
CA ALA A 38 -5.69 9.54 -9.25
C ALA A 38 -6.13 9.22 -7.80
N SER A 39 -7.43 9.22 -7.51
CA SER A 39 -7.94 8.77 -6.20
C SER A 39 -7.81 7.25 -6.01
N VAL A 40 -8.07 6.45 -7.05
CA VAL A 40 -7.84 5.00 -7.02
C VAL A 40 -6.37 4.70 -6.77
N MET A 41 -5.44 5.45 -7.39
CA MET A 41 -4.02 5.29 -7.15
C MET A 41 -3.63 5.61 -5.70
N ALA A 42 -4.11 6.75 -5.18
CA ALA A 42 -3.92 7.12 -3.78
C ALA A 42 -4.42 6.05 -2.79
N LEU A 43 -5.52 5.34 -3.11
CA LEU A 43 -6.01 4.23 -2.29
C LEU A 43 -5.07 3.03 -2.31
N ALA A 44 -4.53 2.64 -3.48
CA ALA A 44 -3.53 1.59 -3.59
C ALA A 44 -2.26 1.95 -2.80
N HIS A 45 -1.77 3.18 -2.95
CA HIS A 45 -0.63 3.71 -2.20
C HIS A 45 -0.88 3.69 -0.69
N ASN A 46 -2.10 4.02 -0.25
CA ASN A 46 -2.46 3.96 1.16
C ASN A 46 -2.46 2.53 1.72
N VAL A 47 -2.70 1.48 0.93
CA VAL A 47 -2.51 0.09 1.37
C VAL A 47 -1.02 -0.19 1.62
N ILE A 48 -0.14 0.26 0.73
CA ILE A 48 1.33 0.14 0.86
C ILE A 48 1.81 0.89 2.11
N ILE A 49 1.40 2.17 2.27
CA ILE A 49 1.79 3.02 3.40
C ILE A 49 1.30 2.45 4.72
N ARG A 50 0.05 1.98 4.81
CA ARG A 50 -0.48 1.34 6.03
C ARG A 50 0.27 0.06 6.36
N GLY A 51 0.56 -0.76 5.35
CA GLY A 51 1.39 -1.94 5.51
C GLY A 51 2.76 -1.60 6.12
N LEU A 52 3.44 -0.59 5.55
CA LEU A 52 4.75 -0.13 6.01
C LEU A 52 4.69 0.46 7.43
N ASN A 53 3.71 1.30 7.73
CA ASN A 53 3.46 1.83 9.08
C ASN A 53 3.26 0.70 10.10
N SER A 54 2.45 -0.31 9.74
CA SER A 54 2.18 -1.46 10.61
C SER A 54 3.44 -2.28 10.89
N ILE A 55 4.30 -2.45 9.88
CA ILE A 55 5.61 -3.10 10.03
C ILE A 55 6.51 -2.27 10.94
N TYR A 56 6.70 -1.00 10.61
CA TYR A 56 7.63 -0.11 11.29
C TYR A 56 7.32 0.04 12.78
N LEU A 57 6.04 0.17 13.14
CA LEU A 57 5.62 0.37 14.53
C LEU A 57 5.69 -0.93 15.36
N GLN A 58 5.44 -2.10 14.77
CA GLN A 58 5.41 -3.36 15.53
C GLN A 58 6.77 -4.05 15.60
N ALA A 59 7.65 -3.87 14.61
CA ALA A 59 8.91 -4.59 14.52
C ALA A 59 9.78 -4.53 15.80
N PRO A 60 9.95 -3.39 16.49
CA PRO A 60 10.79 -3.29 17.69
C PRO A 60 10.25 -4.04 18.92
N HIS A 61 8.98 -4.43 18.92
CA HIS A 61 8.28 -4.95 20.09
C HIS A 61 7.96 -6.45 19.99
N LEU A 62 8.47 -7.12 18.97
CA LEU A 62 8.19 -8.54 18.72
C LEU A 62 8.88 -9.44 19.75
N LYS A 63 8.20 -10.53 20.11
CA LYS A 63 8.82 -11.64 20.83
C LYS A 63 9.51 -12.56 19.81
N PRO A 64 10.57 -13.30 20.22
CA PRO A 64 11.22 -14.27 19.34
C PRO A 64 10.26 -15.30 18.70
N SER A 65 9.19 -15.69 19.41
CA SER A 65 8.16 -16.59 18.89
C SER A 65 7.38 -16.04 17.70
N ASP A 66 7.34 -14.72 17.55
CA ASP A 66 6.54 -14.02 16.55
C ASP A 66 7.31 -13.78 15.24
N HIS A 67 8.64 -13.83 15.30
CA HIS A 67 9.54 -13.45 14.20
C HIS A 67 9.18 -14.12 12.88
N SER A 68 8.97 -15.43 12.86
CA SER A 68 8.66 -16.15 11.61
C SER A 68 7.38 -15.64 10.96
N SER A 69 6.31 -15.44 11.74
CA SER A 69 5.04 -14.94 11.23
C SER A 69 5.14 -13.49 10.74
N PHE A 70 5.93 -12.67 11.44
CA PHE A 70 6.14 -11.27 11.11
C PHE A 70 6.99 -11.11 9.84
N ILE A 71 8.07 -11.88 9.71
CA ILE A 71 8.91 -11.90 8.50
C ILE A 71 8.06 -12.25 7.27
N SER A 72 7.19 -13.26 7.37
CA SER A 72 6.28 -13.61 6.27
C SER A 72 5.30 -12.49 5.93
N TYR A 73 4.77 -11.79 6.93
CA TYR A 73 3.93 -10.60 6.71
C TYR A 73 4.70 -9.48 5.97
N CYS A 74 5.95 -9.20 6.37
CA CYS A 74 6.80 -8.22 5.70
C CYS A 74 7.14 -8.61 4.25
N LYS A 75 7.32 -9.92 3.97
CA LYS A 75 7.54 -10.41 2.60
C LYS A 75 6.31 -10.20 1.72
N CYS A 76 5.10 -10.33 2.26
CA CYS A 76 3.87 -10.02 1.51
C CYS A 76 3.77 -8.52 1.20
N TRP A 77 4.26 -7.64 2.08
CA TRP A 77 4.35 -6.21 1.80
C TRP A 77 5.32 -5.92 0.65
N ALA A 78 6.52 -6.52 0.68
CA ALA A 78 7.51 -6.37 -0.38
C ALA A 78 6.98 -6.89 -1.73
N GLU A 79 6.33 -8.06 -1.74
CA GLU A 79 5.67 -8.61 -2.91
C GLU A 79 4.61 -7.64 -3.48
N LEU A 80 3.79 -7.03 -2.63
CA LEU A 80 2.80 -6.06 -3.07
C LEU A 80 3.45 -4.83 -3.70
N LEU A 81 4.52 -4.31 -3.09
CA LEU A 81 5.23 -3.14 -3.62
C LEU A 81 5.93 -3.46 -4.95
N ASP A 82 6.61 -4.61 -5.05
CA ASP A 82 7.21 -5.11 -6.30
C ASP A 82 6.18 -5.16 -7.43
N GLU A 83 5.08 -5.86 -7.18
CA GLU A 83 4.01 -6.02 -8.16
C GLU A 83 3.39 -4.67 -8.58
N HIS A 84 3.26 -3.72 -7.65
CA HIS A 84 2.73 -2.39 -7.92
C HIS A 84 3.61 -1.61 -8.89
N HIS A 85 4.91 -1.47 -8.61
CA HIS A 85 5.80 -0.70 -9.49
C HIS A 85 6.14 -1.43 -10.80
N ASP A 86 6.25 -2.77 -10.77
CA ASP A 86 6.44 -3.56 -12.00
C ASP A 86 5.23 -3.39 -12.93
N MET A 87 4.00 -3.39 -12.40
CA MET A 87 2.80 -3.11 -13.20
C MET A 87 2.85 -1.72 -13.85
N GLU A 88 3.30 -0.72 -13.09
CA GLU A 88 3.40 0.65 -13.57
C GLU A 88 4.40 0.79 -14.71
N GLU A 89 5.62 0.31 -14.52
CA GLU A 89 6.70 0.44 -15.50
C GLU A 89 6.53 -0.47 -16.72
N GLU A 90 6.03 -1.70 -16.54
CA GLU A 90 5.91 -2.66 -17.65
C GLU A 90 4.63 -2.45 -18.47
N VAL A 91 3.58 -1.87 -17.87
CA VAL A 91 2.24 -1.83 -18.47
C VAL A 91 1.62 -0.44 -18.45
N PHE A 92 1.44 0.16 -17.28
CA PHE A 92 0.58 1.35 -17.14
C PHE A 92 1.21 2.60 -17.76
N PHE A 93 2.46 2.92 -17.41
CA PHE A 93 3.17 4.09 -17.93
C PHE A 93 3.41 3.98 -19.45
N PRO A 94 3.89 2.84 -20.00
CA PRO A 94 3.97 2.68 -21.45
C PRO A 94 2.62 2.82 -22.17
N ALA A 95 1.53 2.36 -21.56
CA ALA A 95 0.18 2.51 -22.13
C ALA A 95 -0.30 3.97 -22.15
N ILE A 96 0.09 4.78 -21.15
CA ILE A 96 -0.16 6.23 -21.14
C ILE A 96 0.62 6.88 -22.29
N GLU A 97 1.90 6.58 -22.44
CA GLU A 97 2.74 7.12 -23.53
C GLU A 97 2.18 6.76 -24.90
N ALA A 98 1.81 5.49 -25.11
CA ALA A 98 1.27 5.02 -26.37
C ALA A 98 -0.05 5.72 -26.76
N LYS A 99 -0.88 6.09 -25.78
CA LYS A 99 -2.17 6.78 -26.02
C LYS A 99 -2.01 8.29 -26.20
N THR A 100 -1.06 8.89 -25.49
CA THR A 100 -0.81 10.34 -25.53
C THR A 100 0.11 10.74 -26.67
N GLY A 101 1.00 9.86 -27.10
CA GLY A 101 2.09 10.15 -28.03
C GLY A 101 3.25 10.92 -27.40
N GLU A 102 3.23 11.16 -26.09
CA GLU A 102 4.27 11.88 -25.36
C GLU A 102 5.20 10.90 -24.63
N VAL A 103 6.34 10.59 -25.23
CA VAL A 103 7.37 9.72 -24.65
C VAL A 103 8.03 10.40 -23.46
N GLY A 104 8.24 9.66 -22.36
CA GLY A 104 8.85 10.15 -21.14
C GLY A 104 7.89 10.97 -20.26
N ILE A 105 6.59 10.99 -20.57
CA ILE A 105 5.60 11.75 -19.79
C ILE A 105 5.51 11.28 -18.32
N MET A 106 5.89 10.03 -18.05
CA MET A 106 5.93 9.44 -16.70
C MET A 106 7.36 9.20 -16.18
N GLU A 107 8.40 9.67 -16.88
CA GLU A 107 9.81 9.39 -16.55
C GLU A 107 10.18 9.81 -15.12
N ALA A 108 9.67 10.94 -14.65
CA ALA A 108 9.91 11.40 -13.28
C ALA A 108 9.43 10.37 -12.23
N ASN A 109 8.33 9.67 -12.47
CA ASN A 109 7.83 8.64 -11.57
C ASN A 109 8.72 7.39 -11.62
N VAL A 110 9.23 7.03 -12.80
CA VAL A 110 10.20 5.93 -13.00
C VAL A 110 11.53 6.22 -12.29
N GLU A 111 12.06 7.43 -12.43
CA GLU A 111 13.28 7.85 -11.70
C GLU A 111 13.08 7.77 -10.18
N GLN A 112 11.89 8.12 -9.69
CA GLN A 112 11.54 8.00 -8.29
C GLN A 112 11.41 6.54 -7.81
N HIS A 113 10.97 5.61 -8.67
CA HIS A 113 11.07 4.17 -8.37
C HIS A 113 12.51 3.75 -8.13
N HIS A 114 13.38 4.08 -9.09
CA HIS A 114 14.80 3.75 -9.02
C HIS A 114 15.49 4.28 -7.75
N ALA A 115 15.04 5.43 -7.23
CA ALA A 115 15.60 6.03 -6.02
C ALA A 115 15.45 5.13 -4.77
N PHE A 116 14.31 4.45 -4.59
CA PHE A 116 14.07 3.61 -3.40
C PHE A 116 14.52 2.14 -3.58
N LEU A 117 14.72 1.67 -4.81
CA LEU A 117 15.04 0.27 -5.11
C LEU A 117 16.26 -0.29 -4.36
N PRO A 118 17.39 0.44 -4.20
CA PRO A 118 18.55 -0.10 -3.48
C PRO A 118 18.22 -0.45 -2.02
N GLY A 119 17.50 0.42 -1.32
CA GLY A 119 17.10 0.15 0.07
C GLY A 119 16.00 -0.91 0.19
N LEU A 120 15.07 -0.96 -0.77
CA LEU A 120 14.09 -2.05 -0.86
C LEU A 120 14.76 -3.41 -1.08
N THR A 121 15.82 -3.46 -1.89
CA THR A 121 16.62 -4.67 -2.12
C THR A 121 17.27 -5.15 -0.83
N ALA A 122 17.94 -4.25 -0.09
CA ALA A 122 18.53 -4.59 1.21
C ALA A 122 17.48 -5.09 2.23
N PHE A 123 16.30 -4.47 2.24
CA PHE A 123 15.16 -4.94 3.05
C PHE A 123 14.74 -6.36 2.67
N LYS A 124 14.56 -6.67 1.38
CA LYS A 124 14.18 -8.00 0.89
C LYS A 124 15.23 -9.06 1.21
N GLU A 125 16.52 -8.75 1.02
CA GLU A 125 17.63 -9.63 1.38
C GLU A 125 17.66 -9.94 2.88
N TYR A 126 17.44 -8.92 3.72
CA TYR A 126 17.36 -9.12 5.16
C TYR A 126 16.19 -10.02 5.57
N LEU A 127 15.02 -9.86 4.94
CA LEU A 127 13.88 -10.75 5.18
C LEU A 127 14.16 -12.18 4.71
N ALA A 128 14.84 -12.36 3.57
CA ALA A 128 15.19 -13.68 3.04
C ALA A 128 16.16 -14.41 3.98
N THR A 129 17.23 -13.74 4.42
CA THR A 129 18.21 -14.31 5.36
C THR A 129 17.59 -14.59 6.73
N SER A 130 16.78 -13.65 7.27
CA SER A 130 16.07 -13.85 8.53
C SER A 130 15.01 -14.94 8.46
N SER A 131 14.41 -15.19 7.28
CA SER A 131 13.47 -16.32 7.11
C SER A 131 14.15 -17.66 7.36
N ALA A 132 15.42 -17.80 6.97
CA ALA A 132 16.19 -19.03 7.16
C ALA A 132 16.63 -19.23 8.62
N ASN A 133 16.78 -18.14 9.38
CA ASN A 133 17.07 -18.16 10.82
C ASN A 133 16.25 -17.10 11.57
N PRO A 134 14.98 -17.36 11.90
CA PRO A 134 14.12 -16.35 12.54
C PRO A 134 14.65 -15.82 13.87
N ALA A 135 15.51 -16.56 14.57
CA ALA A 135 16.12 -16.11 15.81
C ALA A 135 17.13 -14.95 15.61
N SER A 136 17.66 -14.76 14.40
CA SER A 136 18.54 -13.62 14.09
C SER A 136 17.80 -12.34 13.68
N PHE A 137 16.47 -12.39 13.61
CA PHE A 137 15.67 -11.22 13.27
C PHE A 137 15.76 -10.15 14.36
N SER A 138 15.86 -8.89 13.93
CA SER A 138 15.97 -7.69 14.73
C SER A 138 15.08 -6.63 14.11
N GLY A 139 14.00 -6.29 14.82
CA GLY A 139 13.08 -5.24 14.36
C GLY A 139 13.73 -3.86 14.28
N ILE A 140 14.73 -3.59 15.13
CA ILE A 140 15.52 -2.35 15.06
C ILE A 140 16.32 -2.29 13.75
N HIS A 141 16.95 -3.40 13.35
CA HIS A 141 17.66 -3.43 12.08
C HIS A 141 16.70 -3.33 10.89
N LEU A 142 15.54 -4.00 10.94
CA LEU A 142 14.50 -3.84 9.92
C LEU A 142 14.09 -2.36 9.76
N ASN A 143 13.87 -1.65 10.87
CA ASN A 143 13.51 -0.24 10.83
C ASN A 143 14.63 0.65 10.29
N SER A 144 15.91 0.29 10.51
CA SER A 144 17.05 1.01 9.91
C SER A 144 17.06 0.89 8.39
N LEU A 145 16.69 -0.29 7.85
CA LEU A 145 16.54 -0.51 6.41
C LEU A 145 15.33 0.25 5.86
N ILE A 146 14.19 0.22 6.56
CA ILE A 146 13.02 1.02 6.17
C ILE A 146 13.39 2.51 6.10
N SER A 147 14.15 3.00 7.08
CA SER A 147 14.55 4.41 7.15
C SER A 147 15.45 4.84 5.98
N SER A 148 16.10 3.89 5.29
CA SER A 148 16.98 4.20 4.16
C SER A 148 16.24 4.35 2.82
N PHE A 149 14.97 3.91 2.70
CA PHE A 149 14.21 4.00 1.43
C PHE A 149 12.83 4.63 1.59
N ALA A 150 12.25 4.63 2.79
CA ALA A 150 10.90 5.13 3.01
C ALA A 150 10.72 6.62 2.64
N PRO A 151 11.70 7.53 2.84
CA PRO A 151 11.57 8.91 2.37
C PRO A 151 11.35 9.00 0.86
N ASP A 152 12.15 8.29 0.06
CA ASP A 152 12.04 8.30 -1.40
C ASP A 152 10.76 7.60 -1.86
N LEU A 153 10.44 6.44 -1.27
CA LEU A 153 9.18 5.73 -1.54
C LEU A 153 7.96 6.62 -1.25
N THR A 154 7.90 7.27 -0.08
CA THR A 154 6.73 8.09 0.27
C THR A 154 6.64 9.38 -0.53
N THR A 155 7.77 9.90 -1.02
CA THR A 155 7.81 11.01 -1.98
C THR A 155 7.22 10.57 -3.32
N HIS A 156 7.68 9.44 -3.85
CA HIS A 156 7.15 8.84 -5.07
C HIS A 156 5.63 8.67 -5.01
N LEU A 157 5.15 7.97 -3.98
CA LEU A 157 3.72 7.66 -3.84
C LEU A 157 2.86 8.93 -3.79
N ALA A 158 3.39 10.04 -3.26
CA ALA A 158 2.70 11.31 -3.18
C ALA A 158 2.77 12.12 -4.48
N ASP A 159 3.92 12.15 -5.15
CA ASP A 159 4.18 12.93 -6.37
C ASP A 159 3.53 12.33 -7.63
N GLU A 160 3.26 11.03 -7.63
CA GLU A 160 2.57 10.38 -8.73
C GLU A 160 1.11 10.88 -8.87
N ILE A 161 0.46 11.20 -7.75
CA ILE A 161 -0.95 11.66 -7.73
C ILE A 161 -1.17 12.95 -8.54
N PRO A 162 -0.43 14.05 -8.32
CA PRO A 162 -0.53 15.24 -9.17
C PRO A 162 -0.04 14.97 -10.60
N SER A 163 0.90 14.05 -10.82
CA SER A 163 1.34 13.65 -12.17
C SER A 163 0.17 13.04 -12.98
N LEU A 164 -0.60 12.14 -12.37
CA LEU A 164 -1.80 11.57 -12.98
C LEU A 164 -2.91 12.61 -13.22
N LEU A 165 -3.10 13.57 -12.30
CA LEU A 165 -4.05 14.67 -12.50
C LEU A 165 -3.66 15.59 -13.67
N ALA A 166 -2.37 15.81 -13.89
CA ALA A 166 -1.86 16.64 -14.99
C ALA A 166 -2.12 16.01 -16.37
N LEU A 167 -2.41 14.71 -16.43
CA LEU A 167 -2.86 14.03 -17.65
C LEU A 167 -4.27 14.46 -18.09
N SER A 168 -5.00 15.23 -17.28
CA SER A 168 -6.31 15.77 -17.64
C SER A 168 -6.31 16.62 -18.91
N ARG A 169 -5.15 17.16 -19.31
CA ARG A 169 -4.96 17.88 -20.58
C ARG A 169 -5.30 17.06 -21.83
N PHE A 170 -5.29 15.73 -21.75
CA PHE A 170 -5.65 14.85 -22.87
C PHE A 170 -7.16 14.59 -22.98
N GLY A 171 -7.94 14.90 -21.95
CA GLY A 171 -9.40 14.74 -21.96
C GLY A 171 -9.86 13.33 -22.38
N ALA A 172 -10.75 13.25 -23.36
CA ALA A 172 -11.33 11.96 -23.75
C ALA A 172 -10.35 11.02 -24.48
N SER A 173 -9.21 11.50 -25.00
CA SER A 173 -8.26 10.66 -25.74
C SER A 173 -7.49 9.70 -24.82
N LEU A 174 -7.38 10.04 -23.53
CA LEU A 174 -6.77 9.23 -22.50
C LEU A 174 -7.82 8.82 -21.46
N PRO A 175 -8.47 7.63 -21.62
CA PRO A 175 -9.47 7.15 -20.69
C PRO A 175 -8.82 6.60 -19.40
N LEU A 176 -8.18 7.46 -18.61
CA LEU A 176 -7.29 7.09 -17.51
C LEU A 176 -8.01 6.25 -16.44
N ARG A 177 -9.26 6.58 -16.11
CA ARG A 177 -10.08 5.79 -15.18
C ARG A 177 -10.26 4.35 -15.63
N ASP A 178 -10.51 4.15 -16.91
CA ASP A 178 -10.77 2.81 -17.44
C ASP A 178 -9.46 2.01 -17.50
N MET A 179 -8.33 2.67 -17.79
CA MET A 179 -7.00 2.07 -17.75
C MET A 179 -6.63 1.59 -16.35
N ILE A 180 -6.70 2.47 -15.34
CA ILE A 180 -6.31 2.11 -13.97
C ILE A 180 -7.23 1.03 -13.37
N ASN A 181 -8.52 1.06 -13.66
CA ASN A 181 -9.45 0.02 -13.22
C ASN A 181 -9.19 -1.32 -13.92
N THR A 182 -8.79 -1.29 -15.20
CA THR A 182 -8.45 -2.50 -15.95
C THR A 182 -7.19 -3.16 -15.39
N GLU A 183 -6.14 -2.40 -15.12
CA GLU A 183 -4.90 -2.97 -14.54
C GLU A 183 -5.09 -3.37 -13.07
N GLY A 184 -5.81 -2.56 -12.29
CA GLY A 184 -6.16 -2.90 -10.91
C GLY A 184 -6.98 -4.19 -10.79
N ALA A 185 -7.85 -4.50 -11.76
CA ALA A 185 -8.59 -5.76 -11.78
C ALA A 185 -7.69 -7.00 -12.05
N LYS A 186 -6.52 -6.81 -12.65
CA LYS A 186 -5.54 -7.88 -12.90
C LYS A 186 -4.56 -8.08 -11.74
N SER A 187 -4.34 -7.06 -10.90
CA SER A 187 -3.38 -7.12 -9.78
C SER A 187 -3.52 -8.39 -8.91
N PRO A 188 -4.73 -8.86 -8.51
CA PRO A 188 -4.85 -10.09 -7.74
C PRO A 188 -4.33 -11.34 -8.45
N LEU A 189 -4.21 -11.35 -9.78
CA LEU A 189 -3.68 -12.47 -10.57
C LEU A 189 -2.17 -12.59 -10.49
N ARG A 190 -1.47 -11.48 -10.23
CA ARG A 190 0.00 -11.43 -10.13
C ARG A 190 0.49 -11.58 -8.69
N LEU A 191 -0.36 -11.28 -7.70
CA LEU A 191 -0.09 -11.53 -6.29
C LEU A 191 -0.28 -12.98 -5.86
N SER A 192 0.52 -13.43 -4.90
CA SER A 192 0.37 -14.72 -4.24
C SER A 192 -0.99 -14.81 -3.54
N LYS A 193 -1.71 -15.90 -3.82
CA LYS A 193 -3.08 -16.08 -3.33
C LYS A 193 -3.17 -16.22 -1.81
N LEU A 194 -2.12 -16.74 -1.17
CA LEU A 194 -2.07 -16.94 0.29
C LEU A 194 -1.20 -15.91 1.03
N GLY A 195 -0.65 -14.93 0.30
CA GLY A 195 0.25 -13.89 0.83
C GLY A 195 -0.22 -12.50 0.42
N GLY A 196 0.16 -12.07 -0.79
CA GLY A 196 -0.12 -10.73 -1.33
C GLY A 196 -1.61 -10.37 -1.40
N VAL A 197 -2.48 -11.27 -1.87
CA VAL A 197 -3.93 -10.99 -1.96
C VAL A 197 -4.55 -10.76 -0.56
N PRO A 198 -4.34 -11.63 0.44
CA PRO A 198 -4.74 -11.35 1.81
C PRO A 198 -4.07 -10.10 2.39
N PHE A 199 -2.79 -9.86 2.12
CA PHE A 199 -2.09 -8.68 2.63
C PHE A 199 -2.76 -7.38 2.18
N PHE A 200 -3.08 -7.27 0.89
CA PHE A 200 -3.81 -6.13 0.33
C PHE A 200 -5.17 -5.97 1.06
N ALA A 201 -5.96 -7.05 1.12
CA ALA A 201 -7.29 -7.02 1.73
C ALA A 201 -7.26 -6.68 3.23
N ARG A 202 -6.19 -7.05 3.94
CA ARG A 202 -6.03 -6.82 5.38
C ARG A 202 -5.38 -5.47 5.72
N ASN A 203 -4.94 -4.72 4.70
CA ASN A 203 -4.44 -3.35 4.86
C ASN A 203 -5.29 -2.30 4.12
N LEU A 204 -6.39 -2.72 3.51
CA LEU A 204 -7.38 -1.85 2.90
C LEU A 204 -8.39 -1.34 3.93
N ASP A 205 -8.43 -0.02 4.10
CA ASP A 205 -9.39 0.63 5.00
C ASP A 205 -10.61 1.16 4.29
N THR A 206 -11.72 0.53 4.60
CA THR A 206 -13.03 0.82 4.05
C THR A 206 -13.69 2.05 4.68
N GLN A 207 -13.13 2.59 5.77
CA GLN A 207 -13.60 3.79 6.46
C GLN A 207 -12.77 5.03 6.12
N PHE A 208 -11.72 4.90 5.30
CA PHE A 208 -10.93 6.04 4.88
C PHE A 208 -11.81 7.09 4.20
N GLU A 209 -11.62 8.37 4.57
CA GLU A 209 -12.43 9.52 4.10
C GLU A 209 -13.94 9.27 4.26
N ASP A 210 -14.35 8.93 5.48
CA ASP A 210 -15.75 8.64 5.85
C ASP A 210 -16.37 7.49 5.02
N GLY A 211 -15.52 6.57 4.55
CA GLY A 211 -15.94 5.41 3.77
C GLY A 211 -16.44 5.75 2.36
N ARG A 212 -16.06 6.91 1.84
CA ARG A 212 -16.35 7.36 0.45
C ARG A 212 -16.00 6.31 -0.61
N TRP A 213 -14.93 5.56 -0.35
CA TRP A 213 -14.37 4.53 -1.22
C TRP A 213 -14.68 3.10 -0.78
N SER A 214 -15.65 2.91 0.12
CA SER A 214 -15.99 1.59 0.66
C SER A 214 -16.38 0.54 -0.39
N ALA A 215 -16.77 0.93 -1.60
CA ALA A 215 -17.08 0.02 -2.71
C ALA A 215 -15.85 -0.37 -3.56
N TRP A 216 -14.69 0.26 -3.35
CA TRP A 216 -13.43 -0.04 -4.05
C TRP A 216 -12.58 -1.05 -3.24
N PRO A 217 -11.76 -1.90 -3.89
CA PRO A 217 -11.72 -2.19 -5.33
C PRO A 217 -12.76 -3.23 -5.75
N MET A 218 -13.51 -3.78 -4.80
CA MET A 218 -14.45 -4.88 -5.05
C MET A 218 -15.83 -4.63 -4.46
N PRO A 219 -16.89 -5.18 -5.08
CA PRO A 219 -18.23 -5.21 -4.51
C PRO A 219 -18.24 -5.83 -3.10
N ALA A 220 -19.20 -5.40 -2.27
CA ALA A 220 -19.26 -5.73 -0.84
C ALA A 220 -19.15 -7.23 -0.51
N VAL A 221 -19.67 -8.10 -1.37
CA VAL A 221 -19.64 -9.56 -1.17
C VAL A 221 -18.23 -10.14 -1.28
N ALA A 222 -17.46 -9.76 -2.30
CA ALA A 222 -16.09 -10.24 -2.48
C ALA A 222 -15.16 -9.73 -1.36
N ARG A 223 -15.36 -8.47 -0.96
CA ARG A 223 -14.70 -7.87 0.21
C ARG A 223 -15.01 -8.58 1.52
N TRP A 224 -16.20 -9.14 1.67
CA TRP A 224 -16.56 -9.90 2.88
C TRP A 224 -15.92 -11.29 2.89
N LEU A 225 -15.87 -11.97 1.73
CA LEU A 225 -15.41 -13.36 1.62
C LEU A 225 -13.89 -13.52 1.72
N ILE A 226 -13.09 -12.75 0.97
CA ILE A 226 -11.64 -12.96 0.87
C ILE A 226 -10.92 -12.90 2.24
N PRO A 227 -11.14 -11.88 3.10
CA PRO A 227 -10.49 -11.81 4.40
C PRO A 227 -10.93 -12.91 5.37
N ARG A 228 -12.11 -13.50 5.16
CA ARG A 228 -12.73 -14.51 6.03
C ARG A 228 -12.45 -15.94 5.59
N THR A 229 -12.10 -16.18 4.33
CA THR A 229 -11.78 -17.52 3.81
C THR A 229 -10.28 -17.69 3.67
N VAL A 230 -9.66 -16.92 2.78
CA VAL A 230 -8.22 -16.97 2.51
C VAL A 230 -7.43 -16.42 3.69
N GLY A 231 -7.97 -15.41 4.38
CA GLY A 231 -7.35 -14.84 5.58
C GLY A 231 -7.35 -15.74 6.83
N MET A 232 -7.91 -16.96 6.77
CA MET A 232 -7.70 -17.97 7.81
C MET A 232 -6.39 -18.75 7.62
N TRP A 233 -5.93 -18.86 6.38
CA TRP A 233 -4.61 -19.41 6.07
C TRP A 233 -3.57 -18.40 6.51
N ASN A 234 -2.49 -18.86 7.13
CA ASN A 234 -1.47 -17.98 7.70
C ASN A 234 -2.04 -16.96 8.71
N ALA A 235 -3.05 -17.34 9.50
CA ALA A 235 -3.75 -16.44 10.45
C ALA A 235 -2.79 -15.66 11.37
N SER A 236 -1.66 -16.26 11.76
CA SER A 236 -0.62 -15.62 12.58
C SER A 236 0.11 -14.48 11.87
N TRP A 237 0.08 -14.39 10.54
CA TRP A 237 0.67 -13.27 9.79
C TRP A 237 -0.27 -12.07 9.83
N TRP A 238 -1.57 -12.30 9.75
CA TRP A 238 -2.56 -11.23 9.67
C TRP A 238 -2.85 -10.55 11.01
N GLN A 239 -2.27 -11.04 12.10
CA GLN A 239 -2.31 -10.33 13.38
C GLN A 239 -1.58 -8.98 13.32
N TRP A 240 -0.60 -8.85 12.39
CA TRP A 240 0.23 -7.66 12.17
C TRP A 240 -0.37 -6.66 11.18
N SER A 241 -1.57 -6.93 10.65
CA SER A 241 -2.22 -6.08 9.65
C SER A 241 -2.88 -4.83 10.24
N SER A 242 -2.98 -3.77 9.44
CA SER A 242 -3.57 -2.50 9.88
C SER A 242 -5.10 -2.54 10.02
N CYS A 243 -5.78 -3.49 9.36
CA CYS A 243 -7.23 -3.60 9.36
C CYS A 243 -7.74 -4.97 9.85
N ASP A 244 -8.93 -4.96 10.45
CA ASP A 244 -9.68 -6.17 10.78
C ASP A 244 -10.28 -6.84 9.51
N PRO A 245 -10.85 -8.06 9.60
CA PRO A 245 -11.47 -8.73 8.44
C PRO A 245 -12.70 -8.01 7.84
N SER A 246 -13.17 -6.92 8.44
CA SER A 246 -14.22 -6.06 7.87
C SER A 246 -13.65 -4.84 7.14
N GLY A 247 -12.32 -4.66 7.15
CA GLY A 247 -11.65 -3.51 6.54
C GLY A 247 -11.75 -2.25 7.41
N ARG A 248 -11.90 -2.40 8.72
CA ARG A 248 -11.79 -1.27 9.66
C ARG A 248 -10.41 -1.27 10.28
N LEU A 249 -9.88 -0.09 10.57
CA LEU A 249 -8.66 0.07 11.34
C LEU A 249 -8.74 -0.71 12.66
N ARG A 250 -7.68 -1.46 12.96
CA ARG A 250 -7.53 -2.18 14.21
C ARG A 250 -6.35 -1.64 15.00
N PRO A 251 -6.39 -1.69 16.34
CA PRO A 251 -5.22 -1.40 17.14
C PRO A 251 -4.12 -2.44 16.87
N MET A 252 -2.87 -1.98 16.79
CA MET A 252 -1.69 -2.84 16.69
C MET A 252 -1.45 -3.60 18.00
N ASN A 253 -0.91 -4.80 17.90
CA ASN A 253 -0.69 -5.66 19.07
C ASN A 253 0.53 -5.14 19.87
N GLY A 254 0.41 -5.07 21.20
CA GLY A 254 1.55 -4.80 22.09
C GLY A 254 1.95 -3.33 22.27
N LEU A 255 1.27 -2.39 21.61
CA LEU A 255 1.40 -0.96 21.86
C LEU A 255 0.31 -0.55 22.87
N ALA A 256 0.69 -0.37 24.14
CA ALA A 256 -0.21 0.05 25.21
C ALA A 256 -0.70 1.49 24.98
N ASP A 257 -1.85 1.84 25.58
CA ASP A 257 -2.29 3.23 25.67
C ASP A 257 -1.15 4.04 26.29
N GLY A 258 -0.64 5.04 25.57
CA GLY A 258 0.38 5.94 26.11
C GLY A 258 -0.08 6.42 27.48
N GLU A 259 0.75 6.21 28.50
CA GLU A 259 0.49 6.74 29.84
C GLU A 259 0.19 8.24 29.72
N GLN A 260 -0.92 8.64 30.33
CA GLN A 260 -1.34 10.03 30.46
C GLN A 260 -0.37 10.83 31.32
#